data_AF-A0A6I2QS65-F1
#
_entry.id   AF-A0A6I2QS65-F1
#
_cell.length_a   1.000
_cell.length_b   1.000
_cell.length_c   1.000
_cell.angle_alpha   90.00
_cell.angle_beta   90.00
_cell.angle_gamma   90.00
#
_symmetry.space_group_name_H-M   'P 1'
#
loop_
_entity.id
_entity.type
_entity.pdbx_description
1 polymer ?
#
loop_
_entity_poly.entity_id
_entity_poly.type
_entity_poly.pdbx_seq_one_letter_code
_entity_poly.pdbx_strand_id
1 'polypeptide(L)' 'MKLVIKNLTKKYDDKLVLDEVNYEFKEGVITSVLGRNGAGDSDIMMTDTINPLKSKFKGFHKTFKQDDLGLSLSSFLLN' A
#
# COMPACT_ATOMS: atom_id res chain seq x y z
N MET A 1 4.23 -14.10 16.31
CA MET A 1 3.92 -12.68 16.63
C MET A 1 2.67 -12.31 15.83
N LYS A 2 1.63 -11.74 16.45
CA LYS A 2 0.35 -11.48 15.76
C LYS A 2 0.34 -10.06 15.19
N LEU A 3 0.04 -9.92 13.90
CA LEU A 3 -0.09 -8.63 13.22
C LEU A 3 -1.56 -8.38 12.87
N VAL A 4 -2.12 -7.30 13.38
CA VAL A 4 -3.54 -6.95 13.22
C VAL A 4 -3.67 -5.47 12.88
N ILE A 5 -4.50 -5.18 11.88
CA ILE A 5 -5.00 -3.85 11.55
C ILE A 5 -6.43 -3.79 12.08
N LYS A 6 -6.74 -2.78 12.89
CA LYS A 6 -8.09 -2.53 13.41
C LYS A 6 -8.51 -1.11 13.14
N ASN A 7 -9.70 -0.93 12.56
CA ASN A 7 -10.32 0.36 12.27
C ASN A 7 -9.35 1.39 11.68
N LEU A 8 -8.53 0.96 10.72
CA LEU A 8 -7.55 1.83 10.12
C LEU A 8 -8.23 2.77 9.13
N THR A 9 -8.28 4.04 9.52
CA THR A 9 -8.83 5.13 8.71
C THR A 9 -7.71 6.09 8.35
N LYS A 10 -7.63 6.48 7.08
CA LYS A 10 -6.67 7.45 6.58
C LYS A 10 -7.37 8.45 5.69
N LYS A 11 -7.23 9.73 6.05
CA LYS A 11 -7.73 10.87 5.30
C LYS A 11 -6.54 11.74 4.88
N TYR A 12 -6.58 12.25 3.65
CA TYR A 12 -5.74 13.36 3.22
C TYR A 12 -6.65 14.53 2.91
N ASP A 13 -6.45 15.63 3.60
CA ASP A 13 -7.33 16.80 3.58
C ASP A 13 -8.80 16.40 3.78
N ASP A 14 -9.61 16.54 2.74
CA ASP A 14 -11.03 16.17 2.73
C ASP A 14 -11.34 14.81 2.10
N LYS A 15 -10.34 14.12 1.58
CA LYS A 15 -10.51 12.83 0.93
C LYS A 15 -10.25 11.68 1.90
N LEU A 16 -11.27 10.87 2.14
CA LEU A 16 -11.15 9.58 2.80
C LEU A 16 -10.50 8.58 1.82
N VAL A 17 -9.34 8.04 2.19
CA VAL A 17 -8.56 7.11 1.35
C VAL A 17 -8.61 5.68 1.89
N LEU A 18 -8.60 5.52 3.22
CA LEU A 18 -8.90 4.26 3.89
C LEU A 18 -10.03 4.51 4.87
N ASP A 19 -11.01 3.61 4.88
CA ASP A 19 -12.19 3.69 5.73
C ASP A 19 -12.34 2.41 6.54
N GLU A 20 -12.13 2.51 7.86
CA GLU A 20 -12.32 1.43 8.83
C GLU A 20 -11.74 0.06 8.42
N VAL A 21 -10.53 0.05 7.87
CA VAL A 21 -9.92 -1.20 7.40
C VAL A 21 -9.56 -2.10 8.59
N ASN A 22 -10.03 -3.35 8.53
CA ASN A 22 -9.81 -4.38 9.54
C ASN A 22 -9.23 -5.64 8.90
N TYR A 23 -8.05 -6.09 9.36
CA TYR A 23 -7.41 -7.29 8.83
C TYR A 23 -6.47 -7.96 9.84
N GLU A 24 -6.43 -9.29 9.85
CA GLU A 24 -5.49 -10.08 10.64
C GLU A 24 -4.58 -10.87 9.72
N PHE A 25 -3.27 -10.65 9.84
CA PHE A 25 -2.28 -11.38 9.05
C PHE A 25 -2.00 -12.73 9.69
N LYS A 26 -2.03 -13.77 8.85
CA LYS A 26 -1.68 -15.13 9.24
C LYS A 26 -0.20 -15.38 8.99
N GLU A 27 0.47 -15.97 9.97
CA GLU A 27 1.86 -16.36 9.86
C GLU A 27 2.05 -17.42 8.76
N GLY A 28 3.12 -17.29 7.97
CA GLY A 28 3.40 -18.18 6.83
C GLY A 28 2.54 -17.96 5.58
N VAL A 29 1.64 -16.97 5.58
CA VAL A 29 0.76 -16.67 4.44
C VAL A 29 1.25 -15.44 3.68
N ILE A 30 1.36 -15.58 2.35
CA ILE A 30 1.57 -14.44 1.45
C ILE A 30 0.24 -13.69 1.32
N THR A 31 0.24 -12.42 1.71
CA THR A 31 -0.93 -11.53 1.58
C THR A 31 -0.64 -10.47 0.54
N SER A 32 -1.56 -10.28 -0.41
CA SER A 32 -1.49 -9.21 -1.42
C SER A 32 -2.60 -8.20 -1.19
N VAL A 33 -2.30 -6.92 -1.42
CA VAL A 33 -3.28 -5.82 -1.44
C VAL A 33 -3.40 -5.36 -2.89
N LEU A 34 -4.62 -5.33 -3.40
CA LEU A 34 -4.92 -5.00 -4.80
C LEU A 34 -6.11 -4.06 -4.87
N GLY A 35 -5.99 -3.05 -5.72
CA GLY A 35 -7.01 -2.03 -5.96
C GLY A 35 -6.70 -1.22 -7.21
N ARG A 36 -7.72 -0.49 -7.68
CA ARG A 36 -7.54 0.47 -8.78
C ARG A 36 -6.60 1.60 -8.35
N ASN A 37 -6.00 2.31 -9.30
CA ASN A 37 -5.23 3.52 -8.98
C ASN A 37 -6.10 4.49 -8.16
N GLY A 38 -5.58 4.91 -6.99
CA GLY A 38 -6.28 5.78 -6.04
C GLY A 38 -7.18 5.06 -5.02
N ALA A 39 -7.19 3.73 -4.97
CA ALA A 39 -7.96 2.95 -3.98
C ALA A 39 -7.32 2.89 -2.58
N GLY A 40 -6.07 3.36 -2.43
CA GLY A 40 -5.37 3.40 -1.13
C GLY A 40 -4.35 2.28 -0.90
N ASP A 41 -4.00 1.49 -1.92
CA ASP A 41 -3.05 0.37 -1.81
C ASP A 41 -1.65 0.79 -1.33
N SER A 42 -1.14 1.90 -1.85
CA SER A 42 0.14 2.44 -1.37
C SER A 42 -0.01 3.08 0.01
N ASP A 43 -1.16 3.69 0.28
CA ASP A 43 -1.46 4.38 1.53
C ASP A 43 -1.51 3.40 2.70
N ILE A 44 -2.17 2.24 2.53
CA ILE A 44 -2.21 1.21 3.57
C ILE A 44 -0.79 0.72 3.91
N MET A 45 0.06 0.53 2.90
CA MET A 45 1.47 0.14 3.09
C MET A 45 2.34 1.20 3.77
N MET A 46 1.94 2.48 3.72
CA MET A 46 2.67 3.59 4.34
C MET A 46 2.20 3.90 5.76
N THR A 47 1.13 3.28 6.24
CA THR A 47 0.64 3.51 7.61
C THR A 47 1.60 3.01 8.67
N ASP A 48 1.62 3.65 9.84
CA ASP A 48 2.52 3.31 10.95
C ASP A 48 2.31 1.90 11.53
N THR A 49 1.22 1.22 11.15
CA THR A 49 1.01 -0.20 11.50
C THR A 49 1.82 -1.13 10.58
N ILE A 50 1.94 -0.79 9.29
CA ILE A 50 2.64 -1.60 8.29
C ILE A 50 4.07 -1.10 8.06
N ASN A 51 4.32 0.19 8.19
CA ASN A 51 5.62 0.81 7.93
C ASN A 51 6.76 0.25 8.81
N PRO A 52 6.56 -0.07 10.11
CA PRO A 52 7.56 -0.76 10.92
C PRO A 52 7.90 -2.16 10.39
N LEU A 53 7.00 -2.80 9.65
CA LEU A 53 7.27 -4.07 8.98
C LEU A 53 8.24 -3.86 7.83
N LYS A 54 8.16 -2.76 7.07
CA LYS A 54 9.13 -2.46 6.00
C LYS A 54 10.56 -2.38 6.53
N SER A 55 10.74 -1.82 7.73
CA SER A 55 12.05 -1.77 8.40
C SER A 55 12.56 -3.16 8.81
N LYS A 56 11.67 -4.08 9.20
CA LYS A 56 12.02 -5.47 9.55
C LYS A 56 12.19 -6.39 8.34
N PHE A 57 11.49 -6.12 7.24
CA PHE A 57 11.58 -6.91 6.02
C PHE A 57 12.65 -6.32 5.08
N LYS A 58 13.87 -6.88 5.16
CA LYS A 58 15.02 -6.60 4.26
C LYS A 58 14.75 -6.80 2.74
N GLY A 59 13.52 -7.13 2.35
CA GLY A 59 13.14 -7.49 0.99
C GLY A 59 11.95 -6.70 0.43
N PHE A 60 11.65 -5.50 0.95
CA PHE A 60 10.64 -4.63 0.32
C PHE A 60 11.10 -4.17 -1.07
N HIS A 61 10.90 -5.03 -2.07
CA HIS A 61 11.05 -4.68 -3.48
C HIS A 61 9.72 -4.14 -3.95
N LYS A 62 9.65 -2.82 -4.15
CA LYS A 62 8.56 -2.20 -4.88
C LYS A 62 8.73 -2.57 -6.35
N THR A 63 8.29 -3.77 -6.74
CA THR A 63 8.30 -4.20 -8.15
C THR A 63 7.15 -3.51 -8.87
N PHE A 64 7.27 -2.20 -9.08
CA PHE A 64 6.52 -1.57 -10.17
C PHE A 64 7.18 -2.02 -11.46
N LYS A 65 6.55 -2.95 -12.17
CA LYS A 65 6.83 -3.11 -13.59
C LYS A 65 6.27 -1.88 -14.29
N GLN A 66 7.12 -0.85 -14.41
CA GLN A 66 6.82 0.34 -15.18
C GLN A 66 6.40 -0.01 -16.62
N ASP A 67 6.89 -1.13 -17.12
CA ASP A 67 6.60 -1.68 -18.44
C ASP A 67 5.15 -2.19 -18.60
N ASP A 68 4.46 -2.57 -17.51
CA ASP A 68 3.07 -3.05 -17.58
C ASP A 68 2.05 -1.88 -17.67
N LEU A 69 2.49 -0.64 -17.49
CA LEU A 69 1.63 0.56 -17.52
C LEU A 69 1.67 1.31 -18.86
N GLY A 70 2.57 0.97 -19.80
CA GLY A 70 2.66 1.64 -21.10
C GLY A 70 2.94 3.15 -21.04
N LEU A 71 3.27 3.69 -19.87
CA LEU A 71 3.49 5.11 -19.65
C LEU A 71 5.00 5.37 -19.57
N SER A 72 5.54 5.79 -20.72
CA SER A 72 6.86 6.38 -20.81
C SER A 72 6.96 7.61 -19.90
N LEU A 73 8.09 7.77 -19.19
CA LEU A 73 8.44 8.96 -18.40
C LEU A 73 8.29 10.26 -19.21
N SER A 74 8.41 10.19 -20.53
CA SER A 74 8.21 11.34 -21.43
C SER A 74 6.78 11.90 -21.40
N SER A 75 5.77 11.10 -21.06
CA SER A 75 4.36 11.54 -21.01
C SER A 75 4.01 12.28 -19.72
N PHE A 76 4.82 12.14 -18.65
CA PHE A 76 4.63 12.83 -17.38
C PHE A 76 5.31 14.22 -17.34
N LEU A 77 6.26 14.47 -18.23
CA LEU A 77 7.04 15.72 -18.30
C LEU A 77 6.50 16.73 -19.32
N LEU A 78 5.36 16.43 -19.96
CA LEU A 78 4.81 17.22 -21.07
C LEU A 78 3.45 17.89 -20.77
N ASN A 79 3.11 18.08 -19.50
CA ASN A 79 1.95 18.89 -19.11
C ASN A 79 2.27 19.78 -17.91
#